data_AF-A0A377HHJ6-F1
#
_entry.id   AF-A0A377HHJ6-F1
#
_cell.length_a   1.000
_cell.length_b   1.000
_cell.length_c   1.000
_cell.angle_alpha   90.00
_cell.angle_beta   90.00
_cell.angle_gamma   90.00
#
_symmetry.space_group_name_H-M   'P 1'
#
loop_
_entity.id
_entity.type
_entity.pdbx_description
1 polymer ?
#
loop_
_entity_poly.entity_id
_entity_poly.type
_entity_poly.pdbx_seq_one_letter_code
_entity_poly.pdbx_strand_id
1 'polypeptide(L)' 'MLMIIQGFESRYEEIMREPSIRQRDGQLRELMIEMEMIFKIPMLKNTTWEKENPG' A
#
# COMPACT_ATOMS: atom_id res chain seq x y z
N MET A 1 9.75 -11.40 -10.73
CA MET A 1 9.82 -10.13 -9.98
C MET A 1 9.39 -8.94 -10.83
N LEU A 2 9.99 -8.68 -12.00
CA LEU A 2 9.60 -7.54 -12.85
C LEU A 2 8.10 -7.53 -13.22
N MET A 3 7.57 -8.69 -13.65
CA MET A 3 6.13 -8.84 -13.98
C MET A 3 5.20 -8.61 -12.78
N ILE A 4 5.66 -8.90 -11.56
CA ILE A 4 4.87 -8.72 -10.33
C ILE A 4 4.78 -7.23 -10.01
N ILE A 5 5.89 -6.50 -10.12
CA ILE A 5 5.94 -5.05 -9.88
C ILE A 5 5.05 -4.32 -10.90
N GLN A 6 5.14 -4.67 -12.19
CA GLN A 6 4.29 -4.09 -13.24
C GLN A 6 2.80 -4.33 -12.99
N GLY A 7 2.44 -5.50 -12.43
CA GLY A 7 1.06 -5.80 -12.04
C GLY A 7 0.57 -4.91 -10.90
N PHE A 8 1.42 -4.62 -9.92
CA PHE A 8 1.09 -3.70 -8.83
C PHE A 8 0.99 -2.24 -9.29
N GLU A 9 1.89 -1.79 -10.17
CA GLU A 9 1.85 -0.45 -10.76
C GLU A 9 0.55 -0.23 -11.55
N SER A 10 0.17 -1.20 -12.38
CA SER A 10 -1.08 -1.11 -13.16
C SER A 10 -2.33 -1.02 -12.27
N ARG A 11 -2.39 -1.83 -11.21
CA ARG A 11 -3.50 -1.79 -10.23
C ARG A 11 -3.52 -0.49 -9.44
N TYR A 12 -2.36 0.04 -9.07
CA TYR A 12 -2.26 1.35 -8.42
C TYR A 12 -2.83 2.46 -9.32
N GLU A 13 -2.47 2.49 -10.60
CA GLU A 13 -3.00 3.48 -11.55
C GLU A 13 -4.52 3.38 -11.71
N GLU A 14 -5.07 2.16 -11.74
CA GLU A 14 -6.51 1.95 -11.78
C GLU A 14 -7.21 2.47 -10.53
N ILE A 15 -6.66 2.19 -9.34
CA ILE A 15 -7.21 2.67 -8.06
C ILE A 15 -7.16 4.20 -8.00
N MET A 16 -6.11 4.84 -8.50
CA MET A 16 -6.02 6.30 -8.52
C MET A 16 -7.08 6.97 -9.43
N ARG A 17 -7.69 6.23 -10.35
CA ARG A 17 -8.81 6.70 -11.18
C ARG A 17 -10.16 6.60 -10.46
N GLU A 18 -10.27 5.89 -9.34
CA GLU A 18 -11.51 5.80 -8.53
C GLU A 18 -11.85 7.19 -7.95
N PRO A 19 -12.98 7.81 -8.32
CA PRO A 19 -13.36 9.14 -7.83
C PRO A 19 -13.64 9.19 -6.32
N SER A 20 -14.09 8.09 -5.73
CA SER A 20 -14.41 8.01 -4.30
C SER A 20 -13.15 7.81 -3.45
N ILE A 21 -12.81 8.82 -2.65
CA ILE A 21 -11.66 8.78 -1.73
C ILE A 21 -11.76 7.57 -0.78
N ARG A 22 -12.94 7.30 -0.23
CA ARG A 22 -13.14 6.20 0.71
C ARG A 22 -12.91 4.83 0.06
N GLN A 23 -13.36 4.65 -1.18
CA GLN A 23 -13.15 3.39 -1.91
C GLN A 23 -11.69 3.26 -2.33
N ARG A 24 -11.09 4.35 -2.81
CA ARG A 24 -9.67 4.43 -3.13
C ARG A 24 -8.79 4.04 -1.95
N ASP A 25 -9.03 4.59 -0.76
CA ASP A 25 -8.26 4.27 0.45
C ASP A 25 -8.38 2.79 0.83
N GLY A 26 -9.59 2.22 0.71
CA GLY A 26 -9.81 0.80 0.95
C GLY A 26 -9.01 -0.10 -0.02
N GLN A 27 -9.05 0.22 -1.31
CA GLN A 27 -8.34 -0.52 -2.35
C GLN A 27 -6.81 -0.38 -2.23
N LEU A 28 -6.33 0.83 -1.89
CA LEU A 28 -4.90 1.06 -1.65
C LEU A 28 -4.41 0.25 -0.45
N ARG A 29 -5.18 0.19 0.64
CA ARG A 29 -4.85 -0.63 1.82
C ARG A 29 -4.70 -2.10 1.45
N GLU A 30 -5.62 -2.65 0.66
CA GLU A 30 -5.54 -4.05 0.20
C GLU A 30 -4.31 -4.29 -0.68
N LEU A 31 -4.02 -3.38 -1.62
CA LEU A 31 -2.84 -3.45 -2.47
C LEU A 31 -1.54 -3.47 -1.66
N MET A 32 -1.43 -2.62 -0.64
CA MET A 32 -0.25 -2.54 0.22
C MET A 32 -0.05 -3.81 1.05
N ILE A 33 -1.12 -4.39 1.61
CA ILE A 33 -1.04 -5.67 2.36
C ILE A 33 -0.53 -6.79 1.44
N GLU A 34 -1.02 -6.85 0.20
CA GLU A 34 -0.59 -7.85 -0.77
C GLU A 34 0.89 -7.67 -1.15
N MET A 35 1.32 -6.43 -1.39
CA MET A 35 2.73 -6.11 -1.63
C MET A 35 3.63 -6.48 -0.45
N GLU A 36 3.18 -6.24 0.79
CA GLU A 36 3.92 -6.60 2.01
C GLU A 36 4.17 -8.12 2.09
N MET A 37 3.16 -8.94 1.80
CA MET A 37 3.30 -10.41 1.78
C MET A 37 4.30 -10.90 0.74
N ILE A 38 4.36 -10.26 -0.43
CA ILE A 38 5.20 -10.70 -1.55
C ILE A 38 6.63 -10.20 -1.43
N PHE A 39 6.80 -8.91 -1.16
CA PHE A 39 8.12 -8.29 -1.13
C PHE A 39 8.77 -8.37 0.24
N LYS A 40 8.05 -8.88 1.27
CA LYS A 40 8.49 -8.85 2.67
C LYS A 40 9.09 -7.50 3.02
N ILE A 41 8.45 -6.42 2.55
CA ILE A 41 8.82 -5.06 2.92
C ILE A 41 8.66 -5.08 4.44
N PRO A 42 9.75 -4.95 5.22
CA PRO A 42 9.59 -4.83 6.65
C PRO A 42 8.59 -3.71 6.83
N MET A 43 7.49 -3.92 7.59
CA MET A 43 6.59 -2.83 7.95
C MET A 43 7.48 -1.62 8.17
N LEU A 44 7.26 -0.56 7.39
CA LEU A 44 7.92 0.71 7.64
C LEU A 44 7.41 1.10 9.01
N LYS A 45 8.05 0.57 10.06
CA LYS A 45 7.87 0.98 11.43
C LYS A 45 8.27 2.42 11.36
N ASN A 46 7.27 3.27 11.28
CA ASN A 46 7.45 4.69 11.33
C ASN A 46 7.80 4.96 12.78
N THR A 47 9.02 4.59 13.16
CA THR A 47 9.54 4.66 14.53
C THR A 47 9.52 6.09 15.02
N THR A 48 9.52 7.06 14.10
CA THR A 48 9.24 8.47 14.36
C THR A 48 7.77 8.66 14.80
N TRP A 49 6.79 8.22 14.00
CA TRP A 49 5.38 8.32 14.37
C TRP A 49 5.03 7.55 15.66
N GLU A 50 5.55 6.33 15.83
CA GLU A 50 5.34 5.50 17.03
C GLU A 50 5.93 6.14 18.29
N LYS A 51 7.04 6.88 18.16
CA LYS A 51 7.61 7.67 19.28
C LYS A 51 6.80 8.92 19.58
N GLU A 52 6.24 9.56 18.56
CA GLU A 52 5.44 10.78 18.69
C GLU A 52 4.01 10.49 19.16
N ASN A 53 3.53 9.26 18.99
CA ASN A 53 2.20 8.80 19.37
C ASN A 53 2.27 7.48 20.14
N PRO A 54 2.85 7.46 21.35
CA PRO A 54 2.80 6.29 22.20
C PRO A 54 1.35 6.07 22.65
N GLY A 55 0.79 4.91 22.30
CA GLY A 55 -0.49 4.45 22.85
C GLY A 55 -0.42 4.11 24.33
#